data_AF-E0CYV2-F1
#
_entry.id   AF-E0CYV2-F1
#
_cell.length_a   1.000
_cell.length_b   1.000
_cell.length_c   1.000
_cell.angle_alpha   90.00
_cell.angle_beta   90.00
_cell.angle_gamma   90.00
#
_symmetry.space_group_name_H-M   'P 1'
#
loop_
_entity.id
_entity.type
_entity.pdbx_description
1 polymer ?
#
loop_
_entity_poly.entity_id
_entity_poly.type
_entity_poly.pdbx_seq_one_letter_code
_entity_poly.pdbx_strand_id
1 'polypeptide(L)'
;MLTPLGRLDKYAASENVFNRQMVARSLLDTLREVCDDERDCIAVLERISRLADDSEPTVRAELMEQVPHIALFCQENRPSIPYAFSKYLLPIVVRYLADQNNQVRKTSQAALLALLEQELIERFDVETKVCPVLIDLTAPDSNDDVKTEAVAIM
;
A
#
# COMPACT_ATOMS: atom_id res chain seq x y z
N MET A 1 -26.87 9.49 -8.42
CA MET A 1 -25.55 8.90 -8.69
C MET A 1 -24.86 8.66 -7.35
N LEU A 2 -24.06 7.59 -7.21
CA LEU A 2 -23.28 7.37 -5.98
C LEU A 2 -22.11 8.35 -5.92
N THR A 3 -21.73 8.77 -4.72
CA THR A 3 -20.49 9.53 -4.48
C THR A 3 -19.26 8.65 -4.75
N PRO A 4 -18.07 9.23 -4.96
CA PRO A 4 -16.83 8.45 -5.14
C PRO A 4 -16.60 7.44 -4.00
N LEU A 5 -16.75 7.88 -2.75
CA LEU A 5 -16.69 7.03 -1.56
C LEU A 5 -17.79 5.96 -1.53
N GLY A 6 -19.04 6.32 -1.88
CA GLY A 6 -20.14 5.35 -1.92
C GLY A 6 -19.95 4.26 -2.98
N ARG A 7 -19.31 4.60 -4.11
CA ARG A 7 -18.91 3.64 -5.15
C ARG A 7 -17.82 2.70 -4.63
N LEU A 8 -16.82 3.24 -3.94
CA LEU A 8 -15.74 2.46 -3.33
C LEU A 8 -16.31 1.45 -2.31
N ASP A 9 -17.10 1.92 -1.33
CA ASP A 9 -17.67 1.06 -0.29
C ASP A 9 -18.55 -0.05 -0.88
N LYS A 10 -19.36 0.26 -1.90
CA LYS A 10 -20.21 -0.74 -2.57
C LYS A 10 -19.40 -1.87 -3.19
N TYR A 11 -18.33 -1.55 -3.93
CA TYR A 11 -17.58 -2.54 -4.67
C TYR A 11 -16.49 -3.23 -3.85
N ALA A 12 -15.97 -2.57 -2.79
CA ALA A 12 -15.03 -3.19 -1.86
C ALA A 12 -15.68 -4.31 -1.04
N ALA A 13 -16.98 -4.21 -0.75
CA ALA A 13 -17.73 -5.26 -0.05
C ALA A 13 -18.30 -6.35 -0.97
N SER A 14 -17.99 -6.32 -2.27
CA SER A 14 -18.51 -7.28 -3.25
C SER A 14 -17.90 -8.67 -3.07
N GLU A 15 -18.73 -9.72 -3.09
CA GLU A 15 -18.25 -11.12 -3.12
C GLU A 15 -17.43 -11.42 -4.38
N ASN A 16 -17.73 -10.75 -5.49
CA ASN A 16 -16.96 -10.87 -6.72
C ASN A 16 -15.57 -10.21 -6.59
N VAL A 17 -14.52 -11.04 -6.65
CA VAL A 17 -13.11 -10.61 -6.57
C VAL A 17 -12.74 -9.57 -7.63
N PHE A 18 -13.26 -9.68 -8.86
CA PHE A 18 -12.95 -8.74 -9.92
C PHE A 18 -13.43 -7.32 -9.61
N ASN A 19 -14.54 -7.18 -8.88
CA ASN A 19 -15.01 -5.87 -8.42
C ASN A 19 -14.06 -5.28 -7.38
N ARG A 20 -13.54 -6.10 -6.46
CA ARG A 20 -12.59 -5.64 -5.43
C ARG A 20 -11.23 -5.29 -6.01
N GLN A 21 -10.74 -6.06 -6.99
CA GLN A 21 -9.54 -5.70 -7.77
C GLN A 21 -9.74 -4.39 -8.55
N MET A 22 -10.92 -4.18 -9.13
CA MET A 22 -11.24 -2.91 -9.80
C MET A 22 -11.22 -1.73 -8.82
N VAL A 23 -11.72 -1.92 -7.60
CA VAL A 23 -11.60 -0.92 -6.54
C VAL A 23 -10.13 -0.60 -6.29
N ALA A 24 -9.29 -1.61 -6.07
CA ALA A 24 -7.85 -1.43 -5.85
C ALA A 24 -7.21 -0.55 -6.94
N ARG A 25 -7.45 -0.87 -8.22
CA ARG A 25 -6.93 -0.09 -9.36
C ARG A 25 -7.46 1.34 -9.44
N SER A 26 -8.67 1.60 -8.96
CA SER A 26 -9.32 2.93 -9.03
C SER A 26 -9.03 3.86 -7.84
N LEU A 27 -8.24 3.41 -6.85
CA LEU A 27 -8.03 4.15 -5.61
C LEU A 27 -7.41 5.54 -5.83
N LEU A 28 -6.40 5.62 -6.70
CA LEU A 28 -5.75 6.90 -7.03
C LEU A 28 -6.71 7.88 -7.71
N ASP A 29 -7.52 7.39 -8.66
CA ASP A 29 -8.51 8.22 -9.33
C ASP A 29 -9.57 8.71 -8.34
N THR A 30 -9.97 7.85 -7.40
CA THR A 30 -10.90 8.26 -6.33
C THR A 30 -10.29 9.32 -5.42
N LEU A 31 -9.01 9.22 -5.06
CA LEU A 31 -8.30 10.25 -4.30
C LEU A 31 -8.24 11.58 -5.05
N ARG A 32 -7.98 11.54 -6.36
CA ARG A 32 -7.99 12.74 -7.22
C ARG A 32 -9.37 13.37 -7.32
N GLU A 33 -10.43 12.58 -7.36
CA GLU A 33 -11.81 13.08 -7.39
C GLU A 33 -12.21 13.82 -6.09
N VAL A 34 -11.55 13.53 -4.96
CA VAL A 34 -11.87 14.10 -3.63
C VAL A 34 -10.75 14.94 -3.04
N CYS A 35 -9.73 15.31 -3.82
CA CYS A 35 -8.50 15.92 -3.31
C CYS A 35 -8.71 17.27 -2.61
N ASP A 36 -9.82 17.96 -2.92
CA ASP A 36 -10.18 19.25 -2.33
C ASP A 36 -10.81 19.15 -0.93
N ASP A 37 -11.21 17.96 -0.45
CA ASP A 37 -11.70 17.74 0.93
C ASP A 37 -10.78 16.76 1.68
N GLU A 38 -10.09 17.27 2.70
CA GLU A 38 -9.18 16.50 3.55
C GLU A 38 -9.87 15.28 4.18
N ARG A 39 -11.12 15.41 4.64
CA ARG A 39 -11.83 14.32 5.30
C ARG A 39 -12.19 13.23 4.32
N ASP A 40 -12.55 13.58 3.09
CA ASP A 40 -12.84 12.59 2.05
C ASP A 40 -11.55 11.88 1.60
N CYS A 41 -10.43 12.60 1.49
CA CYS A 41 -9.11 11.98 1.27
C CYS A 41 -8.78 10.96 2.37
N ILE A 42 -8.91 11.36 3.64
CA ILE A 42 -8.69 10.47 4.79
C ILE A 42 -9.64 9.27 4.73
N ALA A 43 -10.90 9.48 4.39
CA ALA A 43 -11.87 8.41 4.26
C ALA A 43 -11.46 7.39 3.20
N VAL A 44 -10.90 7.81 2.06
CA VAL A 44 -10.35 6.90 1.04
C VAL A 44 -9.13 6.14 1.58
N LEU A 45 -8.22 6.81 2.29
CA LEU A 45 -7.04 6.17 2.89
C LEU A 45 -7.40 5.10 3.93
N GLU A 46 -8.44 5.35 4.75
CA GLU A 46 -8.97 4.34 5.67
C GLU A 46 -9.57 3.12 4.96
N ARG A 47 -10.15 3.33 3.76
CA ARG A 47 -10.66 2.25 2.91
C ARG A 47 -9.53 1.44 2.29
N ILE A 48 -8.41 2.09 1.96
CA ILE A 48 -7.19 1.41 1.51
C ILE A 48 -6.69 0.47 2.61
N SER A 49 -6.62 0.93 3.86
CA SER A 49 -6.21 0.07 4.99
C SER A 49 -7.13 -1.15 5.16
N ARG A 50 -8.44 -0.99 4.97
CA ARG A 50 -9.39 -2.12 5.00
C ARG A 50 -9.20 -3.09 3.83
N LEU A 51 -8.98 -2.56 2.62
CA LEU A 51 -8.74 -3.38 1.42
C LEU A 51 -7.42 -4.16 1.53
N ALA A 52 -6.46 -3.66 2.31
CA ALA A 52 -5.22 -4.35 2.57
C ALA A 52 -5.37 -5.64 3.42
N ASP A 53 -6.56 -5.89 3.97
CA ASP A 53 -6.86 -7.12 4.69
C ASP A 53 -7.72 -8.09 3.84
N ASP A 54 -7.85 -7.85 2.52
CA ASP A 54 -8.59 -8.72 1.62
C ASP A 54 -8.02 -10.14 1.65
N SER A 55 -8.89 -11.15 1.72
CA SER A 55 -8.48 -12.56 1.73
C SER A 55 -7.82 -12.96 0.41
N GLU A 56 -8.20 -12.33 -0.71
CA GLU A 56 -7.72 -12.69 -2.04
C GLU A 56 -6.36 -12.04 -2.32
N PRO A 57 -5.30 -12.84 -2.54
CA PRO A 57 -3.95 -12.31 -2.79
C PRO A 57 -3.89 -11.44 -4.06
N THR A 58 -4.75 -11.71 -5.04
CA THR A 58 -4.83 -10.92 -6.27
C THR A 58 -5.34 -9.50 -6.01
N VAL A 59 -6.20 -9.27 -5.02
CA VAL A 59 -6.63 -7.93 -4.62
C VAL A 59 -5.50 -7.20 -3.90
N ARG A 60 -4.81 -7.90 -2.99
CA ARG A 60 -3.65 -7.35 -2.25
C ARG A 60 -2.50 -6.96 -3.18
N ALA A 61 -2.22 -7.77 -4.20
CA ALA A 61 -1.21 -7.47 -5.21
C ALA A 61 -1.57 -6.23 -6.04
N GLU A 62 -2.81 -6.15 -6.53
CA GLU A 62 -3.31 -4.99 -7.28
C GLU A 62 -3.27 -3.71 -6.47
N LEU A 63 -3.59 -3.77 -5.18
CA LEU A 63 -3.42 -2.63 -4.27
C LEU A 63 -1.95 -2.17 -4.25
N MET A 64 -1.02 -3.12 -4.13
CA MET A 64 0.41 -2.81 -4.02
C MET A 64 1.00 -2.22 -5.31
N GLU A 65 0.47 -2.59 -6.48
CA GLU A 65 0.81 -1.93 -7.75
C GLU A 65 0.45 -0.44 -7.75
N GLN A 66 -0.60 -0.04 -7.02
CA GLN A 66 -1.02 1.36 -6.93
C GLN A 66 -0.25 2.17 -5.89
N VAL A 67 0.37 1.52 -4.89
CA VAL A 67 0.96 2.21 -3.74
C VAL A 67 2.00 3.27 -4.13
N PRO A 68 2.95 3.04 -5.06
CA PRO A 68 3.91 4.08 -5.45
C PRO A 68 3.24 5.35 -5.99
N HIS A 69 2.17 5.19 -6.79
CA HIS A 69 1.44 6.32 -7.36
C HIS A 69 0.60 7.06 -6.31
N ILE A 70 0.02 6.34 -5.35
CA ILE A 70 -0.70 6.94 -4.23
C ILE A 70 0.27 7.66 -3.28
N ALA A 71 1.48 7.13 -3.08
CA ALA A 71 2.51 7.78 -2.27
C ALA A 71 2.94 9.12 -2.89
N LEU A 72 3.15 9.17 -4.21
CA LEU A 72 3.42 10.41 -4.92
C LEU A 72 2.27 11.42 -4.73
N PHE A 73 1.01 10.99 -4.88
CA PHE A 73 -0.14 11.85 -4.59
C PHE A 73 -0.13 12.37 -3.15
N CYS A 74 0.19 11.55 -2.15
CA CYS A 74 0.29 11.98 -0.76
C CYS A 74 1.40 13.02 -0.56
N GLN A 75 2.51 12.90 -1.27
CA GLN A 75 3.62 13.87 -1.21
C GLN A 75 3.21 15.21 -1.84
N GLU A 76 2.56 15.19 -3.02
CA GLU A 76 2.06 16.37 -3.71
C GLU A 76 0.98 17.10 -2.88
N ASN A 77 0.16 16.35 -2.13
CA ASN A 77 -0.94 16.88 -1.32
C ASN A 77 -0.60 16.95 0.19
N ARG A 78 0.69 16.89 0.54
CA ARG A 78 1.17 16.87 1.93
C ARG A 78 0.62 18.00 2.81
N PRO A 79 0.41 19.25 2.34
CA PRO A 79 -0.18 20.31 3.17
C PRO A 79 -1.59 19.99 3.66
N SER A 80 -2.37 19.25 2.87
CA SER A 80 -3.77 18.89 3.18
C SER A 80 -3.88 17.56 3.92
N ILE A 81 -3.00 16.61 3.63
CA ILE A 81 -3.01 15.27 4.24
C ILE A 81 -1.63 14.90 4.80
N PRO A 82 -1.16 15.62 5.84
CA PRO A 82 0.18 15.41 6.38
C PRO A 82 0.32 13.99 6.93
N TYR A 83 1.47 13.37 6.67
CA TYR A 83 1.82 12.01 7.12
C TYR A 83 0.90 10.90 6.61
N ALA A 84 0.07 11.14 5.59
CA ALA A 84 -0.86 10.14 5.04
C ALA A 84 -0.15 8.84 4.62
N PHE A 85 0.95 8.95 3.88
CA PHE A 85 1.73 7.77 3.48
C PHE A 85 2.24 6.98 4.68
N SER A 86 2.94 7.65 5.60
CA SER A 86 3.53 7.03 6.80
C SER A 86 2.46 6.36 7.69
N LYS A 87 1.29 6.99 7.82
CA LYS A 87 0.20 6.49 8.66
C LYS A 87 -0.58 5.33 8.03
N TYR A 88 -0.92 5.42 6.74
CA TYR A 88 -1.87 4.50 6.12
C TYR A 88 -1.24 3.48 5.17
N LEU A 89 -0.17 3.85 4.45
CA LEU A 89 0.41 3.01 3.40
C LEU A 89 1.65 2.26 3.85
N LEU A 90 2.58 2.93 4.51
CA LEU A 90 3.85 2.32 4.93
C LEU A 90 3.66 1.05 5.78
N PRO A 91 2.72 0.99 6.75
CA PRO A 91 2.48 -0.23 7.51
C PRO A 91 2.03 -1.41 6.64
N ILE A 92 1.30 -1.14 5.55
CA ILE A 92 0.84 -2.16 4.60
C ILE A 92 2.04 -2.69 3.80
N VAL A 93 2.85 -1.77 3.23
CA VAL A 93 4.05 -2.12 2.45
C VAL A 93 4.96 -3.04 3.25
N VAL A 94 5.30 -2.63 4.48
CA VAL A 94 6.21 -3.38 5.34
C VAL A 94 5.62 -4.74 5.72
N ARG A 95 4.33 -4.81 6.07
CA ARG A 95 3.66 -6.07 6.40
C ARG A 95 3.66 -7.04 5.22
N TYR A 96 3.44 -6.56 4.00
CA TYR A 96 3.36 -7.41 2.82
C TYR A 96 4.72 -7.94 2.33
N LEU A 97 5.85 -7.40 2.80
CA LEU A 97 7.16 -8.02 2.58
C LEU A 97 7.22 -9.46 3.12
N ALA A 98 6.37 -9.77 4.11
CA ALA A 98 6.23 -11.09 4.72
C ALA A 98 4.90 -11.79 4.37
N ASP A 99 4.18 -11.36 3.33
CA ASP A 99 2.91 -11.99 2.94
C ASP A 99 3.13 -13.48 2.61
N GLN A 100 2.16 -14.33 2.96
CA GLN A 100 2.24 -15.76 2.68
C GLN A 100 2.25 -16.03 1.17
N ASN A 101 1.62 -15.16 0.38
CA ASN A 101 1.58 -15.25 -1.06
C ASN A 101 2.82 -14.60 -1.71
N ASN A 102 3.51 -15.37 -2.54
CA ASN A 102 4.73 -14.93 -3.22
C ASN A 102 4.53 -13.74 -4.17
N GLN A 103 3.38 -13.65 -4.86
CA GLN A 103 3.10 -12.54 -5.77
C GLN A 103 2.93 -11.25 -4.98
N VAL A 104 2.21 -11.29 -3.85
CA VAL A 104 2.03 -10.12 -2.99
C VAL A 104 3.38 -9.65 -2.44
N ARG A 105 4.24 -10.57 -1.98
CA ARG A 105 5.61 -10.21 -1.56
C ARG A 105 6.39 -9.53 -2.67
N LYS A 106 6.50 -10.15 -3.84
CA LYS A 106 7.28 -9.60 -4.97
C LYS A 106 6.79 -8.23 -5.41
N THR A 107 5.46 -8.03 -5.52
CA THR A 107 4.91 -6.72 -5.85
C THR A 107 5.20 -5.69 -4.75
N SER A 108 5.21 -6.10 -3.48
CA SER A 108 5.54 -5.20 -2.35
C SER A 108 7.00 -4.81 -2.31
N GLN A 109 7.89 -5.71 -2.70
CA GLN A 109 9.32 -5.43 -2.84
C GLN A 109 9.56 -4.43 -3.98
N ALA A 110 8.92 -4.64 -5.14
CA ALA A 110 8.97 -3.70 -6.25
C ALA A 110 8.41 -2.32 -5.87
N ALA A 111 7.29 -2.29 -5.14
CA ALA A 111 6.72 -1.04 -4.64
C ALA A 111 7.66 -0.34 -3.64
N LEU A 112 8.24 -1.07 -2.69
CA LEU A 112 9.21 -0.51 -1.73
C LEU A 112 10.45 0.06 -2.44
N LEU A 113 11.02 -0.67 -3.40
CA LEU A 113 12.14 -0.17 -4.21
C LEU A 113 11.77 1.13 -4.92
N ALA A 114 10.62 1.16 -5.61
CA ALA A 114 10.15 2.37 -6.29
C ALA A 114 9.96 3.55 -5.33
N LEU A 115 9.46 3.30 -4.11
CA LEU A 115 9.29 4.32 -3.07
C LEU A 115 10.63 4.86 -2.54
N LEU A 116 11.65 4.00 -2.40
CA LEU A 116 12.99 4.37 -1.97
C LEU A 116 13.72 5.15 -3.07
N GLU A 117 13.67 4.68 -4.32
CA GLU A 117 14.31 5.31 -5.49
C GLU A 117 13.75 6.71 -5.77
N GLN A 118 12.46 6.92 -5.50
CA GLN A 118 11.79 8.23 -5.67
C GLN A 118 11.83 9.09 -4.40
N GLU A 119 12.54 8.66 -3.35
CA GLU A 119 12.63 9.36 -2.06
C GLU A 119 11.26 9.71 -1.45
N LEU A 120 10.26 8.83 -1.64
CA LEU A 120 8.88 9.01 -1.16
C LEU A 120 8.70 8.57 0.31
N ILE A 121 9.72 7.97 0.91
CA ILE A 121 9.75 7.57 2.32
C ILE A 121 10.73 8.46 3.07
N GLU A 122 10.29 9.03 4.19
CA GLU A 122 11.19 9.81 5.04
C GLU A 122 12.27 8.91 5.64
N ARG A 123 13.49 9.44 5.74
CA ARG A 123 14.63 8.71 6.30
C ARG A 123 14.34 8.11 7.68
N PHE A 124 13.64 8.86 8.54
CA PHE A 124 13.23 8.38 9.85
C PHE A 124 12.33 7.14 9.77
N ASP A 125 11.40 7.11 8.82
CA ASP A 125 10.51 5.98 8.59
C ASP A 125 11.25 4.78 7.99
N VAL A 126 12.22 5.02 7.10
CA VAL A 126 13.10 3.95 6.61
C VAL A 126 13.84 3.30 7.78
N GLU A 127 14.53 4.10 8.59
CA GLU A 127 15.35 3.62 9.71
C GLU A 127 14.52 2.92 10.79
N THR A 128 13.31 3.41 11.09
CA THR A 128 12.51 2.92 12.23
C THR A 128 11.40 1.93 11.85
N LYS A 129 11.00 1.84 10.58
CA LYS A 129 9.90 0.96 10.12
C LYS A 129 10.32 -0.05 9.07
N VAL A 130 11.17 0.33 8.12
CA VAL A 130 11.56 -0.54 7.01
C VAL A 130 12.75 -1.42 7.40
N CYS A 131 13.84 -0.82 7.86
CA CYS A 131 15.07 -1.54 8.19
C CYS A 131 14.87 -2.66 9.21
N PRO A 132 14.12 -2.48 10.33
CA PRO A 132 13.91 -3.56 11.30
C PRO A 132 13.27 -4.80 10.66
N VAL A 133 12.31 -4.61 9.77
CA VAL A 133 11.63 -5.73 9.11
C VAL A 133 12.54 -6.43 8.10
N LEU A 134 13.35 -5.69 7.33
CA LEU A 134 14.33 -6.32 6.45
C LEU A 134 15.39 -7.13 7.22
N ILE A 135 15.82 -6.64 8.39
CA ILE A 135 16.72 -7.37 9.28
C ILE A 135 16.07 -8.66 9.78
N ASP A 136 14.81 -8.60 10.23
CA ASP A 136 14.08 -9.79 10.70
C ASP A 136 13.88 -10.81 9.57
N LEU A 137 13.52 -10.37 8.37
CA LEU A 137 13.33 -11.25 7.21
C LEU A 137 14.63 -11.91 6.72
N THR A 138 15.79 -11.32 7.03
CA THR A 138 17.10 -11.88 6.71
C THR A 138 17.70 -12.73 7.84
N ALA A 139 17.01 -12.86 8.98
CA ALA A 139 17.46 -13.66 10.11
C ALA A 139 17.70 -15.14 9.73
N PRO A 140 18.63 -15.85 10.38
CA PRO A 140 19.01 -17.21 10.01
C PRO A 140 17.85 -18.22 9.94
N ASP A 141 16.84 -18.03 10.78
CA ASP A 141 15.62 -18.84 10.91
C ASP A 141 14.51 -18.50 9.89
N SER A 142 14.64 -17.40 9.15
CA SER A 142 13.69 -17.04 8.09
C SER A 142 13.75 -18.00 6.90
N ASN A 143 12.58 -18.23 6.30
CA ASN A 143 12.41 -19.04 5.08
C ASN A 143 13.38 -18.57 3.98
N ASP A 144 14.05 -19.51 3.30
CA ASP A 144 15.10 -19.20 2.31
C ASP A 144 14.62 -18.33 1.15
N ASP A 145 13.38 -18.50 0.68
CA ASP A 145 12.79 -17.67 -0.38
C ASP A 145 12.63 -16.23 0.11
N VAL A 146 12.05 -16.06 1.31
CA VAL A 146 11.81 -14.75 1.93
C VAL A 146 13.13 -14.05 2.26
N LYS A 147 14.11 -14.80 2.75
CA LYS A 147 15.47 -14.31 3.02
C LYS A 147 16.15 -13.83 1.75
N THR A 148 16.12 -14.62 0.68
CA THR A 148 16.72 -14.27 -0.62
C THR A 148 16.08 -13.00 -1.17
N GLU A 149 14.76 -12.90 -1.08
CA GLU A 149 13.98 -11.72 -1.49
C GLU A 149 14.35 -10.47 -0.67
N ALA A 150 14.44 -10.57 0.67
CA ALA A 150 14.77 -9.43 1.53
C ALA A 150 16.21 -8.93 1.33
N VAL A 151 17.18 -9.83 1.10
CA VAL A 151 18.57 -9.47 0.79
C VAL A 151 18.67 -8.65 -0.49
N ALA A 152 17.79 -8.87 -1.48
CA ALA A 152 17.82 -8.12 -2.73
C ALA A 152 17.42 -6.63 -2.60
N ILE A 153 16.87 -6.23 -1.44
CA ILE A 153 16.46 -4.85 -1.15
C ILE A 153 17.53 -4.09 -0.35
N MET A 154 18.36 -4.81 0.41
CA MET A 154 19.43 -4.25 1.24
C MET A 154 20.64 -3.81 0.40
#